data_AF-A0A6L5GPI5-F1
#
_entry.id   AF-A0A6L5GPI5-F1
#
_cell.length_a   1.000
_cell.length_b   1.000
_cell.length_c   1.000
_cell.angle_alpha   90.00
_cell.angle_beta   90.00
_cell.angle_gamma   90.00
#
_symmetry.space_group_name_H-M   'P 1'
#
loop_
_entity.id
_entity.type
_entity.pdbx_description
1 polymer ?
#
loop_
_entity_poly.entity_id
_entity_poly.type
_entity_poly.pdbx_seq_one_letter_code
_entity_poly.pdbx_strand_id
1 'polypeptide(L)'
;MERRDQVGNRIADGVLLLDRYDESADMLKQSFRLAGFGGPVVVLADEGFLPADVLSLFRWFCTDVPGAADPTPADNRAYRLTHAGWRPGKPRYFNQIELPDYWEISGNNGGGEVHDLNHLRGRIFYGGEAGHRLVSEVDWLNEQGVVRCTDHYDRFGALYARTVFNRKGERFCRSWFDGAGRERVVENDVTHDILVNRRGRTEHYRNRTALAVAMLRELGAEGQRIFYNSLSTPLFVSEQLQKPAGGNVLFWQEEPRDDIPGNMQMIFDGASNTAAVCVQNRKSLEKLTALGAPEAVVRPFGFVYPFERMNRRRRDVLICTNSDQIEQLETFLTHLPQMTFHIAAVTEMSSRLLAYGRHANVRLYPIVRKEVVDELFEKCDYYFDVNHGGEILSSVKRAFLNNQLILGLEGTLHRRRYTSKMNCFSDALPLCRLAERLAADTALFEQHLNAQREAAMSESAGVYRQLFSGGRRLDDTI
;
A
#
# COMPACT_ATOMS: atom_id res chain seq x y z
N MET A 1 26.10 -12.65 -6.31
CA MET A 1 26.83 -12.68 -5.03
C MET A 1 26.41 -11.50 -4.17
N GLU A 2 26.61 -10.26 -4.63
CA GLU A 2 26.39 -9.02 -3.84
C GLU A 2 25.04 -8.87 -3.12
N ARG A 3 23.88 -9.19 -3.74
CA ARG A 3 22.58 -9.08 -3.05
C ARG A 3 22.38 -10.10 -1.93
N ARG A 4 22.94 -11.32 -2.04
CA ARG A 4 22.82 -12.35 -1.00
C ARG A 4 23.76 -12.04 0.16
N ASP A 5 24.96 -11.55 -0.15
CA ASP A 5 25.98 -11.20 0.84
C ASP A 5 25.57 -9.95 1.65
N GLN A 6 24.91 -8.96 1.02
CA GLN A 6 24.34 -7.80 1.73
C GLN A 6 23.13 -8.14 2.62
N VAL A 7 22.30 -9.13 2.21
CA VAL A 7 21.15 -9.57 3.00
C VAL A 7 21.61 -10.39 4.20
N GLY A 8 22.60 -11.28 4.03
CA GLY A 8 23.14 -12.11 5.11
C GLY A 8 23.66 -11.30 6.32
N ASN A 9 24.28 -10.13 6.06
CA ASN A 9 24.85 -9.30 7.13
C ASN A 9 23.83 -8.48 7.94
N ARG A 10 22.56 -8.40 7.52
CA ARG A 10 21.53 -7.56 8.16
C ARG A 10 20.41 -8.35 8.85
N ILE A 11 20.51 -9.67 8.86
CA ILE A 11 19.50 -10.56 9.46
C ILE A 11 19.49 -10.48 10.98
N ALA A 12 20.56 -9.98 11.60
CA ALA A 12 20.64 -9.75 13.04
C ALA A 12 19.52 -8.83 13.58
N ASP A 13 18.93 -7.98 12.73
CA ASP A 13 17.79 -7.12 13.10
C ASP A 13 16.45 -7.88 13.15
N GLY A 14 16.39 -9.10 12.59
CA GLY A 14 15.17 -9.87 12.37
C GLY A 14 14.61 -9.76 10.96
N VAL A 15 13.38 -10.24 10.74
CA VAL A 15 12.68 -10.25 9.45
C VAL A 15 11.30 -9.63 9.60
N LEU A 16 10.93 -8.73 8.67
CA LEU A 16 9.55 -8.26 8.53
C LEU A 16 8.83 -9.15 7.50
N LEU A 17 7.87 -9.95 7.96
CA LEU A 17 7.12 -10.93 7.19
C LEU A 17 5.67 -10.46 7.00
N LEU A 18 5.34 -10.07 5.79
CA LEU A 18 4.06 -9.49 5.42
C LEU A 18 3.22 -10.53 4.67
N ASP A 19 1.94 -10.67 5.03
CA ASP A 19 1.06 -11.60 4.30
C ASP A 19 0.78 -11.09 2.87
N ARG A 20 0.44 -9.81 2.76
CA ARG A 20 0.16 -9.08 1.51
C ARG A 20 0.81 -7.71 1.53
N TYR A 21 0.88 -7.02 0.39
CA TYR A 21 1.53 -5.71 0.28
C TYR A 21 0.53 -4.58 0.00
N ASP A 22 -0.36 -4.32 0.96
CA ASP A 22 -1.28 -3.19 0.92
C ASP A 22 -0.67 -1.89 1.51
N GLU A 23 -1.48 -0.83 1.59
CA GLU A 23 -1.07 0.45 2.15
C GLU A 23 -0.60 0.33 3.62
N SER A 24 -1.23 -0.55 4.43
CA SER A 24 -0.84 -0.73 5.84
C SER A 24 0.48 -1.47 5.97
N ALA A 25 0.71 -2.46 5.11
CA ALA A 25 1.99 -3.18 5.00
C ALA A 25 3.11 -2.24 4.53
N ASP A 26 2.85 -1.35 3.57
CA ASP A 26 3.79 -0.32 3.14
C ASP A 26 4.09 0.68 4.25
N MET A 27 3.09 1.19 4.97
CA MET A 27 3.30 2.08 6.13
C MET A 27 4.10 1.39 7.25
N LEU A 28 3.85 0.10 7.52
CA LEU A 28 4.62 -0.67 8.50
C LEU A 28 6.08 -0.80 8.07
N LYS A 29 6.32 -1.20 6.82
CA LYS A 29 7.68 -1.28 6.26
C LYS A 29 8.38 0.07 6.30
N GLN A 30 7.72 1.15 5.88
CA GLN A 30 8.28 2.50 5.95
C GLN A 30 8.65 2.86 7.40
N SER A 31 7.80 2.52 8.37
CA SER A 31 8.08 2.75 9.79
C SER A 31 9.33 2.01 10.27
N PHE A 32 9.49 0.75 9.85
CA PHE A 32 10.69 -0.03 10.12
C PHE A 32 11.94 0.62 9.52
N ARG A 33 11.89 1.02 8.25
CA ARG A 33 13.02 1.65 7.55
C ARG A 33 13.40 3.00 8.17
N LEU A 34 12.42 3.85 8.49
CA LEU A 34 12.65 5.15 9.16
C LEU A 34 13.23 4.99 10.57
N ALA A 35 12.95 3.86 11.23
CA ALA A 35 13.54 3.52 12.51
C ALA A 35 14.93 2.87 12.41
N GLY A 36 15.44 2.65 11.20
CA GLY A 36 16.78 2.09 10.97
C GLY A 36 16.83 0.56 10.86
N PHE A 37 15.69 -0.12 10.72
CA PHE A 37 15.66 -1.58 10.50
C PHE A 37 16.36 -1.95 9.19
N GLY A 38 17.44 -2.72 9.28
CA GLY A 38 18.24 -3.18 8.15
C GLY A 38 17.81 -4.54 7.59
N GLY A 39 17.01 -5.31 8.33
CA GLY A 39 16.61 -6.67 7.98
C GLY A 39 15.78 -6.81 6.69
N PRO A 40 15.63 -8.04 6.17
CA PRO A 40 14.83 -8.29 4.98
C PRO A 40 13.33 -8.07 5.26
N VAL A 41 12.64 -7.61 4.21
CA VAL A 41 11.18 -7.50 4.18
C VAL A 41 10.69 -8.51 3.16
N VAL A 42 9.86 -9.44 3.59
CA VAL A 42 9.36 -10.56 2.79
C VAL A 42 7.84 -10.46 2.70
N VAL A 43 7.28 -10.60 1.51
CA VAL A 43 5.83 -10.70 1.28
C VAL A 43 5.49 -12.11 0.81
N LEU A 44 4.48 -12.72 1.43
CA LEU A 44 4.05 -14.08 1.13
C LEU A 44 3.10 -14.16 -0.07
N ALA A 45 2.21 -13.18 -0.24
CA ALA A 45 1.46 -12.99 -1.48
C ALA A 45 2.35 -12.38 -2.58
N ASP A 46 2.21 -12.87 -3.81
CA ASP A 46 2.96 -12.29 -4.93
C ASP A 46 2.13 -11.27 -5.72
N GLU A 47 2.59 -10.03 -5.70
CA GLU A 47 1.98 -8.86 -6.33
C GLU A 47 2.94 -8.24 -7.36
N GLY A 48 2.40 -7.68 -8.44
CA GLY A 48 3.21 -7.18 -9.57
C GLY A 48 4.13 -6.02 -9.22
N PHE A 49 3.67 -5.12 -8.34
CA PHE A 49 4.26 -3.79 -8.15
C PHE A 49 5.00 -3.62 -6.81
N LEU A 50 5.63 -4.69 -6.32
CA LEU A 50 6.41 -4.63 -5.08
C LEU A 50 7.59 -3.65 -5.17
N PRO A 51 7.91 -2.92 -4.08
CA PRO A 51 9.12 -2.10 -4.01
C PRO A 51 10.41 -2.92 -4.17
N ALA A 52 11.48 -2.28 -4.65
CA ALA A 52 12.72 -2.98 -4.99
C ALA A 52 13.44 -3.62 -3.79
N ASP A 53 13.19 -3.13 -2.57
CA ASP A 53 13.74 -3.63 -1.31
C ASP A 53 12.82 -4.66 -0.62
N VAL A 54 11.77 -5.12 -1.29
CA VAL A 54 10.82 -6.13 -0.80
C VAL A 54 11.02 -7.43 -1.57
N LEU A 55 11.18 -8.52 -0.83
CA LEU A 55 11.33 -9.87 -1.37
C LEU A 55 9.96 -10.53 -1.50
N SER A 56 9.67 -11.11 -2.67
CA SER A 56 8.50 -11.96 -2.88
C SER A 56 8.86 -13.42 -2.65
N LEU A 57 8.00 -14.15 -1.94
CA LEU A 57 8.13 -15.58 -1.68
C LEU A 57 8.40 -16.37 -2.97
N PHE A 58 7.53 -16.21 -3.96
CA PHE A 58 7.58 -17.02 -5.18
C PHE A 58 8.73 -16.60 -6.10
N ARG A 59 8.97 -15.29 -6.25
CA ARG A 59 10.04 -14.76 -7.10
C ARG A 59 11.44 -15.13 -6.59
N TRP A 60 11.61 -15.32 -5.27
CA TRP A 60 12.86 -15.82 -4.70
C TRP A 60 13.31 -17.15 -5.32
N PHE A 61 12.36 -18.06 -5.57
CA PHE A 61 12.61 -19.37 -6.15
C PHE A 61 12.66 -19.38 -7.69
N CYS A 62 12.23 -18.29 -8.35
CA CYS A 62 12.31 -18.16 -9.81
C CYS A 62 13.72 -17.78 -10.31
N THR A 63 14.62 -17.33 -9.43
CA THR A 63 15.96 -16.88 -9.84
C THR A 63 17.02 -17.96 -9.67
N ASP A 64 17.74 -18.28 -10.75
CA ASP A 64 19.09 -18.82 -10.68
C ASP A 64 20.06 -17.63 -10.90
N VAL A 65 21.04 -17.42 -10.02
CA VAL A 65 21.96 -16.24 -10.04
C VAL A 65 22.96 -16.41 -11.23
N PRO A 66 23.39 -15.37 -11.97
CA PRO A 66 22.80 -14.93 -13.25
C PRO A 66 23.83 -14.89 -14.42
N GLY A 67 23.37 -14.49 -15.63
CA GLY A 67 24.27 -14.17 -16.73
C GLY A 67 23.56 -13.88 -18.06
N ALA A 68 22.63 -12.92 -18.10
CA ALA A 68 22.24 -12.33 -19.37
C ALA A 68 22.92 -10.96 -19.47
N ALA A 69 23.68 -10.75 -20.55
CA ALA A 69 24.24 -9.45 -20.87
C ALA A 69 23.11 -8.44 -21.07
N ASP A 70 23.35 -7.17 -20.72
CA ASP A 70 22.38 -6.11 -21.00
C ASP A 70 22.11 -6.03 -22.51
N PRO A 71 20.83 -5.96 -22.94
CA PRO A 71 20.47 -5.95 -24.36
C PRO A 71 20.98 -4.68 -25.04
N THR A 72 21.49 -4.81 -26.27
CA THR A 72 22.02 -3.68 -27.04
C THR A 72 20.90 -2.75 -27.55
N PRO A 73 21.20 -1.53 -28.03
CA PRO A 73 20.19 -0.65 -28.62
C PRO A 73 19.45 -1.24 -29.83
N ALA A 74 20.11 -2.12 -30.60
CA ALA A 74 19.50 -2.82 -31.74
C ALA A 74 18.53 -3.91 -31.27
N ASP A 75 18.92 -4.70 -30.26
CA ASP A 75 18.06 -5.71 -29.62
C ASP A 75 16.79 -5.05 -29.07
N ASN A 76 16.95 -3.90 -28.41
CA ASN A 76 15.84 -3.11 -27.87
C ASN A 76 14.88 -2.54 -28.93
N ARG A 77 15.33 -2.35 -30.18
CA ARG A 77 14.48 -1.87 -31.29
C ARG A 77 13.70 -3.03 -31.91
N ALA A 78 14.36 -4.16 -32.17
CA ALA A 78 13.71 -5.35 -32.69
C ALA A 78 12.68 -5.91 -31.69
N TYR A 79 13.04 -5.97 -30.41
CA TYR A 79 12.15 -6.39 -29.32
C TYR A 79 10.89 -5.51 -29.22
N ARG A 80 11.03 -4.19 -29.36
CA ARG A 80 9.91 -3.25 -29.34
C ARG A 80 8.88 -3.52 -30.43
N LEU A 81 9.32 -3.88 -31.63
CA LEU A 81 8.42 -4.14 -32.75
C LEU A 81 7.61 -5.43 -32.53
N THR A 82 8.19 -6.42 -31.85
CA THR A 82 7.54 -7.70 -31.57
C THR A 82 6.71 -7.71 -30.28
N HIS A 83 6.90 -6.73 -29.39
CA HIS A 83 6.24 -6.67 -28.08
C HIS A 83 5.35 -5.42 -27.94
N ALA A 84 4.53 -5.11 -28.95
CA ALA A 84 3.56 -4.00 -28.93
C ALA A 84 4.16 -2.63 -28.52
N GLY A 85 5.38 -2.32 -28.98
CA GLY A 85 6.07 -1.07 -28.69
C GLY A 85 6.64 -0.95 -27.27
N TRP A 86 6.52 -2.00 -26.45
CA TRP A 86 6.98 -2.04 -25.07
C TRP A 86 8.51 -2.10 -24.94
N ARG A 87 9.05 -1.52 -23.85
CA ARG A 87 10.48 -1.51 -23.53
C ARG A 87 10.77 -2.28 -22.24
N PRO A 88 11.72 -3.23 -22.24
CA PRO A 88 12.19 -3.91 -21.03
C PRO A 88 12.50 -2.94 -19.89
N GLY A 89 12.12 -3.33 -18.67
CA GLY A 89 12.41 -2.57 -17.45
C GLY A 89 11.41 -1.46 -17.12
N LYS A 90 10.31 -1.33 -17.87
CA LYS A 90 9.21 -0.39 -17.58
C LYS A 90 7.88 -1.13 -17.50
N PRO A 91 6.93 -0.68 -16.67
CA PRO A 91 5.60 -1.28 -16.65
C PRO A 91 4.92 -1.11 -18.01
N ARG A 92 4.08 -2.08 -18.41
CA ARG A 92 3.31 -2.01 -19.65
C ARG A 92 2.18 -1.01 -19.50
N TYR A 93 2.04 -0.11 -20.47
CA TYR A 93 0.82 0.71 -20.61
C TYR A 93 -0.32 -0.15 -21.18
N PHE A 94 -1.57 0.24 -20.97
CA PHE A 94 -2.73 -0.61 -21.32
C PHE A 94 -2.75 -1.12 -22.77
N ASN A 95 -2.23 -0.34 -23.72
CA ASN A 95 -2.17 -0.70 -25.14
C ASN A 95 -0.85 -1.39 -25.56
N GLN A 96 -0.03 -1.82 -24.61
CA GLN A 96 1.26 -2.49 -24.82
C GLN A 96 1.21 -3.99 -24.47
N ILE A 97 0.02 -4.57 -24.52
CA ILE A 97 -0.20 -6.01 -24.38
C ILE A 97 -0.11 -6.64 -25.77
N GLU A 98 0.65 -7.72 -25.88
CA GLU A 98 0.78 -8.48 -27.12
C GLU A 98 -0.53 -9.18 -27.45
N LEU A 99 -1.07 -8.91 -28.64
CA LEU A 99 -2.32 -9.45 -29.14
C LEU A 99 -2.12 -10.16 -30.48
N PRO A 100 -3.03 -11.09 -30.84
CA PRO A 100 -3.18 -11.53 -32.23
C PRO A 100 -3.45 -10.36 -33.19
N ASP A 101 -3.12 -10.57 -34.46
CA ASP A 101 -3.33 -9.55 -35.50
C ASP A 101 -4.79 -9.07 -35.55
N TYR A 102 -4.96 -7.76 -35.75
CA TYR A 102 -6.24 -7.05 -35.88
C TYR A 102 -7.13 -6.97 -34.63
N TRP A 103 -6.71 -7.52 -33.49
CA TRP A 103 -7.43 -7.32 -32.24
C TRP A 103 -7.26 -5.89 -31.72
N GLU A 104 -8.31 -5.37 -31.06
CA GLU A 104 -8.35 -4.01 -30.56
C GLU A 104 -8.20 -3.96 -29.04
N ILE A 105 -7.45 -2.97 -28.54
CA ILE A 105 -7.42 -2.61 -27.12
C ILE A 105 -8.12 -1.27 -26.93
N SER A 106 -9.11 -1.24 -26.05
CA SER A 106 -9.74 -0.01 -25.56
C SER A 106 -9.50 0.13 -24.05
N GLY A 107 -9.62 1.33 -23.50
CA GLY A 107 -9.46 1.53 -22.06
C GLY A 107 -9.85 2.91 -21.57
N ASN A 108 -10.25 2.96 -20.30
CA ASN A 108 -10.61 4.17 -19.57
C ASN A 108 -9.68 4.34 -18.35
N ASN A 109 -10.10 5.03 -17.29
CA ASN A 109 -9.26 5.19 -16.08
C ASN A 109 -9.39 4.03 -15.08
N GLY A 110 -10.43 3.20 -15.20
CA GLY A 110 -10.70 2.06 -14.32
C GLY A 110 -10.20 0.72 -14.86
N GLY A 111 -10.06 0.57 -16.17
CA GLY A 111 -9.55 -0.65 -16.80
C GLY A 111 -9.52 -0.58 -18.32
N GLY A 112 -9.08 -1.66 -18.94
CA GLY A 112 -9.09 -1.83 -20.39
C GLY A 112 -9.78 -3.12 -20.83
N GLU A 113 -10.06 -3.23 -22.11
CA GLU A 113 -10.71 -4.38 -22.73
C GLU A 113 -9.99 -4.75 -24.02
N VAL A 114 -9.96 -6.04 -24.31
CA VAL A 114 -9.40 -6.60 -25.54
C VAL A 114 -10.54 -7.21 -26.34
N HIS A 115 -10.65 -6.82 -27.61
CA HIS A 115 -11.71 -7.26 -28.52
C HIS A 115 -11.17 -7.89 -29.79
N ASP A 116 -11.86 -8.93 -30.23
CA ASP A 116 -11.75 -9.53 -31.56
C ASP A 116 -13.05 -9.21 -32.31
N LEU A 117 -13.01 -8.20 -33.18
CA LEU A 117 -14.21 -7.58 -33.75
C LEU A 117 -15.18 -7.15 -32.63
N ASN A 118 -16.34 -7.80 -32.52
CA ASN A 118 -17.37 -7.54 -31.51
C ASN A 118 -17.34 -8.52 -30.33
N HIS A 119 -16.33 -9.39 -30.25
CA HIS A 119 -16.19 -10.38 -29.18
C HIS A 119 -15.20 -9.89 -28.12
N LEU A 120 -15.65 -9.78 -26.88
CA LEU A 120 -14.77 -9.52 -25.74
C LEU A 120 -13.86 -10.73 -25.49
N ARG A 121 -12.55 -10.52 -25.56
CA ARG A 121 -11.53 -11.58 -25.38
C ARG A 121 -10.69 -11.40 -24.13
N GLY A 122 -10.63 -10.18 -23.58
CA GLY A 122 -9.92 -9.98 -22.34
C GLY A 122 -10.27 -8.71 -21.60
N ARG A 123 -9.93 -8.68 -20.32
CA ARG A 123 -10.09 -7.52 -19.42
C ARG A 123 -8.73 -7.19 -18.83
N ILE A 124 -8.35 -5.91 -18.89
CA ILE A 124 -7.09 -5.38 -18.42
C ILE A 124 -7.34 -4.65 -17.11
N PHE A 125 -6.65 -5.06 -16.06
CA PHE A 125 -6.66 -4.42 -14.76
C PHE A 125 -5.39 -3.60 -14.56
N TYR A 126 -5.56 -2.40 -14.02
CA TYR A 126 -4.46 -1.50 -13.74
C TYR A 126 -3.92 -1.71 -12.33
N GLY A 127 -2.61 -1.57 -12.16
CA GLY A 127 -1.93 -1.55 -10.88
C GLY A 127 -0.93 -0.42 -10.74
N GLY A 128 -0.22 -0.40 -9.61
CA GLY A 128 0.68 0.69 -9.26
C GLY A 128 -0.06 1.96 -8.83
N GLU A 129 0.54 3.12 -9.11
CA GLU A 129 -0.07 4.40 -8.79
C GLU A 129 -1.36 4.62 -9.62
N ALA A 130 -2.44 5.01 -8.93
CA ALA A 130 -3.74 5.23 -9.56
C ALA A 130 -3.66 6.27 -10.68
N GLY A 131 -4.39 6.04 -11.77
CA GLY A 131 -4.48 6.98 -12.90
C GLY A 131 -3.39 6.84 -13.97
N HIS A 132 -2.41 5.94 -13.78
CA HIS A 132 -1.33 5.75 -14.76
C HIS A 132 -1.61 4.68 -15.83
N ARG A 133 -2.73 3.95 -15.74
CA ARG A 133 -3.15 2.87 -16.67
C ARG A 133 -2.03 1.86 -16.96
N LEU A 134 -1.26 1.54 -15.92
CA LEU A 134 -0.19 0.54 -15.97
C LEU A 134 -0.79 -0.84 -15.72
N VAL A 135 -0.53 -1.79 -16.59
CA VAL A 135 -1.13 -3.11 -16.51
C VAL A 135 -0.52 -3.91 -15.36
N SER A 136 -1.38 -4.44 -14.49
CA SER A 136 -1.01 -5.46 -13.51
C SER A 136 -1.50 -6.84 -13.90
N GLU A 137 -2.72 -6.93 -14.43
CA GLU A 137 -3.34 -8.22 -14.75
C GLU A 137 -4.11 -8.13 -16.06
N VAL A 138 -4.13 -9.22 -16.83
CA VAL A 138 -4.99 -9.39 -18.00
C VAL A 138 -5.73 -10.72 -17.88
N ASP A 139 -7.04 -10.66 -17.72
CA ASP A 139 -7.91 -11.83 -17.81
C ASP A 139 -8.20 -12.14 -19.28
N TRP A 140 -7.98 -13.38 -19.68
CA TRP A 140 -8.32 -13.90 -21.00
C TRP A 140 -9.59 -14.75 -20.92
N LEU A 141 -10.56 -14.42 -21.76
CA LEU A 141 -11.91 -14.99 -21.76
C LEU A 141 -12.09 -15.99 -22.90
N ASN A 142 -12.91 -17.02 -22.67
CA ASN A 142 -13.46 -17.82 -23.76
C ASN A 142 -14.67 -17.12 -24.41
N GLU A 143 -15.26 -17.76 -25.42
CA GLU A 143 -16.44 -17.25 -26.13
C GLU A 143 -17.67 -17.01 -25.26
N GLN A 144 -17.76 -17.67 -24.10
CA GLN A 144 -18.86 -17.51 -23.14
C GLN A 144 -18.56 -16.43 -22.08
N GLY A 145 -17.45 -15.69 -22.21
CA GLY A 145 -17.05 -14.65 -21.26
C GLY A 145 -16.47 -15.18 -19.93
N VAL A 146 -16.13 -16.47 -19.87
CA VAL A 146 -15.53 -17.12 -18.70
C VAL A 146 -14.01 -16.98 -18.77
N VAL A 147 -13.40 -16.55 -17.67
CA VAL A 147 -11.93 -16.43 -17.54
C VAL A 147 -11.29 -17.82 -17.68
N ARG A 148 -10.26 -17.91 -18.51
CA ARG A 148 -9.47 -19.12 -18.76
C ARG A 148 -8.06 -19.01 -18.21
N CYS A 149 -7.46 -17.84 -18.31
CA CYS A 149 -6.22 -17.52 -17.61
C CYS A 149 -6.15 -16.04 -17.26
N THR A 150 -5.36 -15.73 -16.25
CA THR A 150 -4.96 -14.36 -15.88
C THR A 150 -3.45 -14.27 -16.02
N ASP A 151 -2.99 -13.33 -16.83
CA ASP A 151 -1.58 -12.96 -16.97
C ASP A 151 -1.23 -11.88 -15.96
N HIS A 152 -0.17 -12.10 -15.18
CA HIS A 152 0.29 -11.19 -14.13
C HIS A 152 1.57 -10.48 -14.56
N TYR A 153 1.51 -9.15 -14.61
CA TYR A 153 2.61 -8.29 -15.03
C TYR A 153 3.22 -7.55 -13.84
N ASP A 154 4.54 -7.41 -13.84
CA ASP A 154 5.25 -6.70 -12.78
C ASP A 154 5.55 -5.22 -13.13
N ARG A 155 6.11 -4.49 -12.17
CA ARG A 155 6.56 -3.10 -12.35
C ARG A 155 7.60 -2.91 -13.46
N PHE A 156 8.18 -3.98 -13.97
CA PHE A 156 9.13 -3.99 -15.08
C PHE A 156 8.49 -4.48 -16.37
N GLY A 157 7.18 -4.69 -16.42
CA GLY A 157 6.43 -5.12 -17.61
C GLY A 157 6.58 -6.60 -17.96
N ALA A 158 7.24 -7.39 -17.12
CA ALA A 158 7.45 -8.81 -17.35
C ALA A 158 6.21 -9.61 -16.91
N LEU A 159 5.81 -10.59 -17.72
CA LEU A 159 4.85 -11.63 -17.33
C LEU A 159 5.53 -12.54 -16.31
N TYR A 160 5.30 -12.29 -15.02
CA TYR A 160 5.98 -13.01 -13.95
C TYR A 160 5.19 -14.23 -13.46
N ALA A 161 3.86 -14.24 -13.67
CA ALA A 161 3.01 -15.35 -13.31
C ALA A 161 1.79 -15.48 -14.22
N ARG A 162 1.21 -16.68 -14.27
CA ARG A 162 -0.06 -16.98 -14.95
C ARG A 162 -0.94 -17.81 -14.03
N THR A 163 -2.18 -17.40 -13.82
CA THR A 163 -3.21 -18.22 -13.18
C THR A 163 -4.06 -18.87 -14.26
N VAL A 164 -4.34 -20.16 -14.14
CA VAL A 164 -5.19 -20.92 -15.06
C VAL A 164 -6.47 -21.33 -14.33
N PHE A 165 -7.59 -21.28 -15.03
CA PHE A 165 -8.91 -21.61 -14.50
C PHE A 165 -9.48 -22.88 -15.15
N ASN A 166 -10.19 -23.68 -14.35
CA ASN A 166 -10.85 -24.88 -14.83
C ASN A 166 -12.07 -24.55 -15.71
N ARG A 167 -12.76 -25.57 -16.24
CA ARG A 167 -13.94 -25.39 -17.11
C ARG A 167 -15.05 -24.52 -16.49
N LYS A 168 -15.22 -24.57 -15.17
CA LYS A 168 -16.22 -23.81 -14.40
C LYS A 168 -15.81 -22.37 -14.09
N GLY A 169 -14.58 -21.96 -14.40
CA GLY A 169 -14.06 -20.63 -14.05
C GLY A 169 -13.49 -20.54 -12.63
N GLU A 170 -13.18 -21.68 -12.00
CA GLU A 170 -12.51 -21.73 -10.70
C GLU A 170 -10.99 -21.82 -10.90
N ARG A 171 -10.21 -21.19 -10.01
CA ARG A 171 -8.74 -21.25 -10.07
C ARG A 171 -8.26 -22.70 -9.98
N PHE A 172 -7.36 -23.09 -10.86
CA PHE A 172 -6.81 -24.44 -10.92
C PHE A 172 -5.35 -24.48 -10.47
N CYS A 173 -4.53 -23.61 -11.05
CA CYS A 173 -3.14 -23.44 -10.63
C CYS A 173 -2.63 -22.04 -10.95
N ARG A 174 -1.52 -21.69 -10.29
CA ARG A 174 -0.71 -20.53 -10.64
C ARG A 174 0.72 -20.96 -10.90
N SER A 175 1.28 -20.46 -11.98
CA SER A 175 2.66 -20.72 -12.41
C SER A 175 3.45 -19.42 -12.37
N TRP A 176 4.70 -19.48 -11.92
CA TRP A 176 5.64 -18.35 -11.91
C TRP A 176 6.83 -18.63 -12.82
N PHE A 177 7.25 -17.59 -13.52
CA PHE A 177 8.26 -17.67 -14.57
C PHE A 177 9.55 -16.94 -14.17
N ASP A 178 10.69 -17.42 -14.69
CA ASP A 178 11.93 -16.67 -14.62
C ASP A 178 12.04 -15.62 -15.74
N GLY A 179 13.14 -14.85 -15.75
CA GLY A 179 13.40 -13.83 -16.77
C GLY A 179 13.56 -14.37 -18.20
N ALA A 180 13.65 -15.69 -18.39
CA ALA A 180 13.66 -16.34 -19.70
C ALA A 180 12.29 -16.94 -20.07
N GLY A 181 11.25 -16.71 -19.27
CA GLY A 181 9.90 -17.24 -19.47
C GLY A 181 9.74 -18.71 -19.12
N ARG A 182 10.70 -19.34 -18.45
CA ARG A 182 10.61 -20.75 -18.04
C ARG A 182 9.79 -20.86 -16.76
N GLU A 183 8.90 -21.83 -16.70
CA GLU A 183 8.12 -22.12 -15.49
C GLU A 183 9.03 -22.66 -14.38
N ARG A 184 9.03 -21.99 -13.22
CA ARG A 184 9.91 -22.31 -12.09
C ARG A 184 9.16 -22.73 -10.85
N VAL A 185 8.00 -22.14 -10.59
CA VAL A 185 7.17 -22.49 -9.45
C VAL A 185 5.76 -22.73 -9.95
N VAL A 186 5.12 -23.80 -9.47
CA VAL A 186 3.72 -24.09 -9.74
C VAL A 186 3.02 -24.37 -8.44
N GLU A 187 1.97 -23.60 -8.13
CA GLU A 187 1.06 -23.84 -7.01
C GLU A 187 -0.25 -24.40 -7.55
N ASN A 188 -0.67 -25.54 -7.02
CA ASN A 188 -2.00 -26.07 -7.26
C ASN A 188 -3.01 -25.37 -6.34
N ASP A 189 -4.01 -24.67 -6.89
CA ASP A 189 -4.98 -23.92 -6.08
C ASP A 189 -5.97 -24.83 -5.31
N VAL A 190 -6.07 -26.12 -5.69
CA VAL A 190 -6.95 -27.11 -5.06
C VAL A 190 -6.24 -27.88 -3.95
N THR A 191 -5.04 -28.40 -4.20
CA THR A 191 -4.29 -29.18 -3.20
C THR A 191 -3.34 -28.34 -2.35
N HIS A 192 -3.07 -27.10 -2.78
CA HIS A 192 -2.06 -26.20 -2.23
C HIS A 192 -0.61 -26.70 -2.33
N ASP A 193 -0.37 -27.83 -3.02
CA ASP A 193 0.97 -28.30 -3.30
C ASP A 193 1.71 -27.32 -4.20
N ILE A 194 2.99 -27.12 -3.89
CA ILE A 194 3.89 -26.24 -4.63
C ILE A 194 5.08 -27.06 -5.13
N LEU A 195 5.30 -27.02 -6.44
CA LEU A 195 6.47 -27.59 -7.10
C LEU A 195 7.43 -26.46 -7.47
N VAL A 196 8.70 -26.60 -7.08
CA VAL A 196 9.78 -25.66 -7.40
C VAL A 196 10.83 -26.37 -8.24
N ASN A 197 10.98 -25.95 -9.49
CA ASN A 197 12.03 -26.40 -10.39
C ASN A 197 13.20 -25.42 -10.27
N ARG A 198 14.30 -25.82 -9.62
CA ARG A 198 15.49 -24.97 -9.43
C ARG A 198 16.76 -25.79 -9.30
N ARG A 199 17.92 -25.25 -9.73
CA ARG A 199 19.23 -25.93 -9.65
C ARG A 199 19.21 -27.36 -10.24
N GLY A 200 18.43 -27.57 -11.31
CA GLY A 200 18.29 -28.88 -11.96
C GLY A 200 17.54 -29.94 -11.15
N ARG A 201 16.81 -29.55 -10.10
CA ARG A 201 15.97 -30.44 -9.27
C ARG A 201 14.56 -29.90 -9.16
N THR A 202 13.61 -30.81 -8.92
CA THR A 202 12.23 -30.48 -8.56
C THR A 202 12.04 -30.73 -7.07
N GLU A 203 11.77 -29.67 -6.34
CA GLU A 203 11.46 -29.70 -4.91
C GLU A 203 9.93 -29.62 -4.74
N HIS A 204 9.39 -30.40 -3.81
CA HIS A 204 7.95 -30.40 -3.50
C HIS A 204 7.73 -29.83 -2.10
N TYR A 205 6.79 -28.90 -2.00
CA TYR A 205 6.35 -28.27 -0.77
C TYR A 205 4.83 -28.43 -0.65
N ARG A 206 4.39 -28.91 0.51
CA ARG A 206 2.98 -29.17 0.82
C ARG A 206 2.06 -27.93 0.82
N ASN A 207 2.60 -26.73 1.01
CA ASN A 207 1.87 -25.46 1.03
C ASN A 207 2.81 -24.25 1.10
N ARG A 208 2.24 -23.04 1.01
CA ARG A 208 2.94 -21.76 1.14
C ARG A 208 3.72 -21.63 2.44
N THR A 209 3.19 -22.13 3.56
CA THR A 209 3.89 -22.10 4.86
C THR A 209 5.22 -22.85 4.77
N ALA A 210 5.21 -24.08 4.20
CA ALA A 210 6.43 -24.87 4.05
C ALA A 210 7.46 -24.19 3.12
N LEU A 211 6.99 -23.60 2.02
CA LEU A 211 7.85 -22.84 1.10
C LEU A 211 8.47 -21.60 1.78
N ALA A 212 7.68 -20.85 2.55
CA ALA A 212 8.13 -19.66 3.27
C ALA A 212 9.14 -19.99 4.37
N VAL A 213 8.92 -21.08 5.13
CA VAL A 213 9.90 -21.59 6.09
C VAL A 213 11.21 -21.94 5.39
N ALA A 214 11.17 -22.60 4.24
CA ALA A 214 12.36 -22.91 3.46
C ALA A 214 13.09 -21.65 2.97
N MET A 215 12.37 -20.64 2.48
CA MET A 215 12.95 -19.35 2.11
C MET A 215 13.62 -18.65 3.30
N LEU A 216 12.95 -18.57 4.45
CA LEU A 216 13.51 -17.92 5.64
C LEU A 216 14.76 -18.65 6.15
N ARG A 217 14.81 -19.97 6.05
CA ARG A 217 16.01 -20.76 6.31
C ARG A 217 17.13 -20.50 5.30
N GLU A 218 16.82 -20.44 3.99
CA GLU A 218 17.80 -20.06 2.97
C GLU A 218 18.34 -18.63 3.17
N LEU A 219 17.52 -17.73 3.74
CA LEU A 219 17.96 -16.39 4.12
C LEU A 219 18.89 -16.43 5.34
N GLY A 220 18.71 -17.38 6.26
CA GLY A 220 19.46 -17.45 7.52
C GLY A 220 18.69 -16.88 8.73
N ALA A 221 17.35 -16.80 8.63
CA ALA A 221 16.48 -16.23 9.65
C ALA A 221 16.07 -17.22 10.77
N GLU A 222 16.65 -18.43 10.81
CA GLU A 222 16.38 -19.41 11.87
C GLU A 222 16.81 -18.83 13.24
N GLY A 223 15.92 -18.86 14.22
CA GLY A 223 16.15 -18.30 15.56
C GLY A 223 16.15 -16.77 15.63
N GLN A 224 15.90 -16.07 14.52
CA GLN A 224 15.80 -14.61 14.47
C GLN A 224 14.37 -14.14 14.77
N ARG A 225 14.23 -12.88 15.21
CA ARG A 225 12.90 -12.31 15.46
C ARG A 225 12.13 -12.12 14.17
N ILE A 226 10.88 -12.58 14.16
CA ILE A 226 9.94 -12.34 13.08
C ILE A 226 8.94 -11.27 13.55
N PHE A 227 8.84 -10.22 12.76
CA PHE A 227 7.81 -9.19 12.86
C PHE A 227 6.80 -9.47 11.76
N TYR A 228 5.52 -9.65 12.06
CA TYR A 228 4.54 -10.02 11.05
C TYR A 228 3.19 -9.33 11.26
N ASN A 229 2.36 -9.24 10.22
CA ASN A 229 1.15 -8.41 10.24
C ASN A 229 -0.18 -9.16 10.11
N SER A 230 -0.18 -10.50 10.17
CA SER A 230 -1.40 -11.30 10.09
C SER A 230 -1.33 -12.61 10.88
N LEU A 231 -2.46 -13.04 11.44
CA LEU A 231 -2.64 -14.34 12.08
C LEU A 231 -2.80 -15.51 11.09
N SER A 232 -2.65 -15.25 9.79
CA SER A 232 -2.69 -16.24 8.70
C SER A 232 -1.34 -16.95 8.51
N THR A 233 -0.88 -17.13 7.27
CA THR A 233 0.39 -17.78 6.92
C THR A 233 1.60 -17.25 7.70
N PRO A 234 1.78 -15.93 7.94
CA PRO A 234 2.95 -15.45 8.71
C PRO A 234 3.05 -16.01 10.12
N LEU A 235 1.93 -16.14 10.84
CA LEU A 235 1.91 -16.78 12.17
C LEU A 235 2.42 -18.22 12.07
N PHE A 236 1.83 -19.03 11.18
CA PHE A 236 2.20 -20.44 11.03
C PHE A 236 3.64 -20.66 10.59
N VAL A 237 4.19 -19.74 9.80
CA VAL A 237 5.62 -19.73 9.45
C VAL A 237 6.46 -19.47 10.71
N SER A 238 6.07 -18.48 11.52
CA SER A 238 6.79 -18.10 12.73
C SER A 238 6.79 -19.21 13.81
N GLU A 239 5.73 -20.04 13.87
CA GLU A 239 5.64 -21.19 14.76
C GLU A 239 6.51 -22.40 14.32
N GLN A 240 6.86 -22.49 13.03
CA GLN A 240 7.72 -23.57 12.50
C GLN A 240 9.22 -23.27 12.56
N LEU A 241 9.59 -22.05 12.93
CA LEU A 241 10.98 -21.62 13.16
C LEU A 241 11.31 -21.68 14.66
N GLN A 242 12.60 -21.78 14.98
CA GLN A 242 13.06 -21.72 16.36
C GLN A 242 12.63 -20.42 17.06
N LYS A 243 12.07 -20.54 18.27
CA LYS A 243 11.65 -19.39 19.09
C LYS A 243 12.84 -18.45 19.35
N PRO A 244 12.76 -17.17 18.95
CA PRO A 244 13.83 -16.22 19.18
C PRO A 244 13.84 -15.71 20.62
N ALA A 245 14.98 -15.19 21.07
CA ALA A 245 15.06 -14.47 22.33
C ALA A 245 14.13 -13.24 22.31
N GLY A 246 13.25 -13.12 23.31
CA GLY A 246 12.23 -12.05 23.40
C GLY A 246 10.98 -12.27 22.54
N GLY A 247 10.89 -13.36 21.78
CA GLY A 247 9.72 -13.75 20.98
C GLY A 247 9.43 -12.86 19.76
N ASN A 248 8.55 -13.37 18.90
CA ASN A 248 8.05 -12.68 17.70
C ASN A 248 7.05 -11.57 18.08
N VAL A 249 6.73 -10.71 17.11
CA VAL A 249 5.77 -9.60 17.30
C VAL A 249 4.76 -9.58 16.17
N LEU A 250 3.48 -9.60 16.54
CA LEU A 250 2.37 -9.37 15.63
C LEU A 250 2.02 -7.88 15.57
N PHE A 251 1.87 -7.33 14.38
CA PHE A 251 1.27 -6.03 14.10
C PHE A 251 -0.16 -6.24 13.61
N TRP A 252 -1.13 -6.09 14.49
CA TRP A 252 -2.54 -6.32 14.18
C TRP A 252 -3.16 -5.09 13.49
N GLN A 253 -3.52 -5.26 12.22
CA GLN A 253 -3.98 -4.17 11.34
C GLN A 253 -5.44 -4.36 10.88
N GLU A 254 -6.06 -5.51 11.17
CA GLU A 254 -7.41 -5.84 10.71
C GLU A 254 -8.48 -4.98 11.41
N GLU A 255 -9.65 -4.90 10.76
CA GLU A 255 -10.82 -4.19 11.27
C GLU A 255 -11.35 -4.82 12.59
N PRO A 256 -12.12 -4.06 13.39
CA PRO A 256 -12.65 -4.54 14.66
C PRO A 256 -13.50 -5.79 14.48
N ARG A 257 -13.41 -6.69 15.46
CA ARG A 257 -14.20 -7.91 15.54
C ARG A 257 -14.99 -7.94 16.83
N ASP A 258 -16.05 -8.74 16.85
CA ASP A 258 -16.86 -9.00 18.04
C ASP A 258 -16.27 -10.12 18.92
N ASP A 259 -15.21 -10.78 18.44
CA ASP A 259 -14.49 -11.87 19.10
C ASP A 259 -12.97 -11.66 19.09
N ILE A 260 -12.28 -12.33 20.03
CA ILE A 260 -10.82 -12.48 19.99
C ILE A 260 -10.52 -13.71 19.12
N PRO A 261 -9.76 -13.57 18.01
CA PRO A 261 -9.43 -14.72 17.16
C PRO A 261 -8.71 -15.84 17.94
N GLY A 262 -9.06 -17.11 17.68
CA GLY A 262 -8.46 -18.24 18.40
C GLY A 262 -6.93 -18.30 18.31
N ASN A 263 -6.35 -17.95 17.15
CA ASN A 263 -4.90 -17.84 16.98
C ASN A 263 -4.28 -16.73 17.84
N MET A 264 -5.02 -15.66 18.14
CA MET A 264 -4.59 -14.60 19.04
C MET A 264 -4.67 -15.06 20.50
N GLN A 265 -5.70 -15.85 20.86
CA GLN A 265 -5.82 -16.44 22.19
C GLN A 265 -4.62 -17.34 22.52
N MET A 266 -4.15 -18.14 21.56
CA MET A 266 -2.93 -18.94 21.69
C MET A 266 -1.69 -18.09 22.06
N ILE A 267 -1.60 -16.86 21.54
CA ILE A 267 -0.52 -15.91 21.90
C ILE A 267 -0.69 -15.45 23.35
N PHE A 268 -1.92 -15.13 23.76
CA PHE A 268 -2.22 -14.69 25.13
C PHE A 268 -1.94 -15.78 26.17
N ASP A 269 -2.17 -17.03 25.81
CA ASP A 269 -1.93 -18.19 26.67
C ASP A 269 -0.44 -18.58 26.73
N GLY A 270 0.44 -17.88 26.00
CA GLY A 270 1.89 -18.13 25.97
C GLY A 270 2.30 -19.37 25.19
N ALA A 271 1.37 -19.99 24.44
CA ALA A 271 1.59 -21.19 23.64
C ALA A 271 2.18 -20.92 22.23
N SER A 272 2.55 -19.66 21.95
CA SER A 272 3.12 -19.21 20.68
C SER A 272 4.59 -18.81 20.81
N ASN A 273 5.29 -18.78 19.68
CA ASN A 273 6.59 -18.11 19.54
C ASN A 273 6.47 -16.57 19.59
N THR A 274 5.26 -16.02 19.50
CA THR A 274 4.95 -14.59 19.59
C THR A 274 4.79 -14.15 21.04
N ALA A 275 5.41 -13.01 21.39
CA ALA A 275 5.39 -12.47 22.74
C ALA A 275 4.60 -11.16 22.88
N ALA A 276 4.30 -10.48 21.77
CA ALA A 276 3.59 -9.20 21.79
C ALA A 276 2.68 -9.00 20.58
N VAL A 277 1.56 -8.33 20.82
CA VAL A 277 0.59 -7.88 19.81
C VAL A 277 0.51 -6.36 19.83
N CYS A 278 1.02 -5.74 18.78
CA CYS A 278 1.04 -4.30 18.54
C CYS A 278 -0.15 -3.95 17.65
N VAL A 279 -1.14 -3.22 18.18
CA VAL A 279 -2.39 -2.92 17.45
C VAL A 279 -2.30 -1.57 16.75
N GLN A 280 -2.48 -1.56 15.43
CA GLN A 280 -2.34 -0.40 14.51
C GLN A 280 -3.69 0.14 13.99
N ASN A 281 -4.79 -0.29 14.62
CA ASN A 281 -6.15 0.20 14.40
C ASN A 281 -6.80 0.53 15.74
N ARG A 282 -7.15 1.81 15.95
CA ARG A 282 -7.72 2.30 17.22
C ARG A 282 -9.02 1.58 17.60
N LYS A 283 -9.93 1.39 16.64
CA LYS A 283 -11.21 0.73 16.90
C LYS A 283 -11.00 -0.74 17.26
N SER A 284 -10.04 -1.41 16.62
CA SER A 284 -9.70 -2.80 16.91
C SER A 284 -9.09 -2.94 18.30
N LEU A 285 -8.23 -1.98 18.71
CA LEU A 285 -7.70 -1.92 20.06
C LEU A 285 -8.82 -1.77 21.10
N GLU A 286 -9.72 -0.80 20.91
CA GLU A 286 -10.87 -0.58 21.78
C GLU A 286 -11.71 -1.85 21.95
N LYS A 287 -11.95 -2.60 20.86
CA LYS A 287 -12.66 -3.88 20.92
C LYS A 287 -11.89 -4.97 21.64
N LEU A 288 -10.60 -5.15 21.36
CA LEU A 288 -9.79 -6.14 22.05
C LEU A 288 -9.73 -5.88 23.56
N THR A 289 -9.56 -4.61 23.97
CA THR A 289 -9.60 -4.23 25.39
C THR A 289 -10.97 -4.53 26.01
N ALA A 290 -12.07 -4.19 25.33
CA ALA A 290 -13.41 -4.49 25.83
C ALA A 290 -13.70 -6.00 25.95
N LEU A 291 -13.05 -6.83 25.14
CA LEU A 291 -13.13 -8.29 25.18
C LEU A 291 -12.17 -8.93 26.20
N GLY A 292 -11.39 -8.12 26.94
CA GLY A 292 -10.50 -8.60 28.00
C GLY A 292 -9.11 -9.04 27.53
N ALA A 293 -8.64 -8.54 26.38
CA ALA A 293 -7.28 -8.82 25.92
C ALA A 293 -6.23 -8.31 26.93
N PRO A 294 -5.19 -9.12 27.24
CA PRO A 294 -4.25 -8.80 28.32
C PRO A 294 -3.32 -7.63 27.96
N GLU A 295 -3.31 -6.58 28.78
CA GLU A 295 -2.47 -5.37 28.58
C GLU A 295 -0.96 -5.67 28.58
N ALA A 296 -0.54 -6.78 29.20
CA ALA A 296 0.86 -7.21 29.20
C ALA A 296 1.35 -7.70 27.82
N VAL A 297 0.43 -8.14 26.95
CA VAL A 297 0.74 -8.70 25.61
C VAL A 297 0.25 -7.77 24.52
N VAL A 298 -0.91 -7.13 24.70
CA VAL A 298 -1.55 -6.25 23.72
C VAL A 298 -1.30 -4.80 24.07
N ARG A 299 -0.78 -4.03 23.12
CA ARG A 299 -0.56 -2.58 23.28
C ARG A 299 -0.91 -1.78 22.03
N PRO A 300 -1.35 -0.51 22.18
CA PRO A 300 -1.35 0.42 21.06
C PRO A 300 0.06 0.56 20.49
N PHE A 301 0.18 0.53 19.18
CA PHE A 301 1.44 0.82 18.51
C PHE A 301 1.14 1.41 17.14
N GLY A 302 1.62 2.61 16.88
CA GLY A 302 1.29 3.35 15.66
C GLY A 302 2.27 3.15 14.50
N PHE A 303 2.25 4.08 13.56
CA PHE A 303 3.17 4.17 12.42
C PHE A 303 4.10 5.38 12.55
N VAL A 304 5.33 5.27 12.05
CA VAL A 304 6.22 6.42 11.89
C VAL A 304 5.92 7.05 10.54
N TYR A 305 5.36 8.26 10.57
CA TYR A 305 5.02 8.99 9.35
C TYR A 305 6.17 9.90 8.91
N PRO A 306 6.59 9.86 7.64
CA PRO A 306 7.59 10.78 7.09
C PRO A 306 6.95 12.13 6.79
N PHE A 307 6.79 12.98 7.80
CA PHE A 307 6.26 14.32 7.58
C PHE A 307 7.23 15.17 6.74
N GLU A 308 6.72 15.73 5.65
CA GLU A 308 7.52 16.45 4.64
C GLU A 308 7.96 17.85 5.12
N ARG A 309 7.14 18.47 5.97
CA ARG A 309 7.38 19.83 6.48
C ARG A 309 6.64 20.10 7.76
N MET A 310 6.99 21.18 8.46
CA MET A 310 6.16 21.72 9.53
C MET A 310 5.03 22.60 8.98
N ASN A 311 3.93 22.69 9.72
CA ASN A 311 2.84 23.62 9.41
C ASN A 311 3.26 25.06 9.73
N ARG A 312 3.01 26.01 8.83
CA ARG A 312 3.38 27.43 9.01
C ARG A 312 2.18 28.31 9.38
N ARG A 313 1.00 27.73 9.56
CA ARG A 313 -0.28 28.35 9.95
C ARG A 313 -0.71 29.47 9.01
N ARG A 314 -0.33 29.37 7.73
CA ARG A 314 -0.82 30.24 6.66
C ARG A 314 -2.32 30.02 6.45
N ARG A 315 -3.02 31.07 6.05
CA ARG A 315 -4.47 31.06 5.83
C ARG A 315 -4.84 30.54 4.43
N ASP A 316 -4.01 29.66 3.87
CA ASP A 316 -4.22 29.04 2.57
C ASP A 316 -4.83 27.64 2.78
N VAL A 317 -6.02 27.44 2.22
CA VAL A 317 -6.81 26.20 2.29
C VAL A 317 -6.73 25.48 0.95
N LEU A 318 -6.42 24.19 0.96
CA LEU A 318 -6.46 23.33 -0.21
C LEU A 318 -7.72 22.46 -0.23
N ILE A 319 -8.37 22.40 -1.38
CA ILE A 319 -9.43 21.43 -1.71
C ILE A 319 -9.06 20.76 -3.02
N CYS A 320 -8.98 19.42 -3.03
CA CYS A 320 -8.83 18.64 -4.25
C CYS A 320 -10.18 18.03 -4.63
N THR A 321 -10.57 18.12 -5.90
CA THR A 321 -11.86 17.57 -6.38
C THR A 321 -11.76 16.98 -7.79
N ASN A 322 -12.57 15.96 -8.08
CA ASN A 322 -12.80 15.45 -9.44
C ASN A 322 -14.14 15.92 -10.03
N SER A 323 -14.94 16.66 -9.26
CA SER A 323 -16.26 17.14 -9.65
C SER A 323 -16.47 18.60 -9.22
N ASP A 324 -17.55 19.22 -9.69
CA ASP A 324 -17.99 20.54 -9.23
C ASP A 324 -18.84 20.49 -7.94
N GLN A 325 -19.00 19.31 -7.36
CA GLN A 325 -19.77 19.07 -6.15
C GLN A 325 -18.86 19.18 -4.93
N ILE A 326 -18.68 20.40 -4.45
CA ILE A 326 -18.01 20.71 -3.18
C ILE A 326 -19.09 21.09 -2.18
N GLU A 327 -19.21 20.31 -1.10
CA GLU A 327 -20.25 20.45 -0.10
C GLU A 327 -20.15 21.82 0.57
N GLN A 328 -21.24 22.59 0.49
CA GLN A 328 -21.38 23.91 1.15
C GLN A 328 -20.27 24.94 0.87
N LEU A 329 -19.67 24.91 -0.32
CA LEU A 329 -18.56 25.81 -0.69
C LEU A 329 -18.87 27.30 -0.46
N GLU A 330 -20.05 27.78 -0.87
CA GLU A 330 -20.46 29.19 -0.71
C GLU A 330 -20.42 29.64 0.76
N THR A 331 -20.80 28.76 1.69
CA THR A 331 -20.77 29.02 3.13
C THR A 331 -19.35 29.27 3.60
N PHE A 332 -18.39 28.42 3.18
CA PHE A 332 -16.97 28.60 3.52
C PHE A 332 -16.42 29.91 2.95
N LEU A 333 -16.69 30.22 1.69
CA LEU A 333 -16.16 31.41 1.03
C LEU A 333 -16.68 32.71 1.67
N THR A 334 -17.94 32.71 2.10
CA THR A 334 -18.60 33.87 2.73
C THR A 334 -18.15 34.07 4.18
N HIS A 335 -18.02 32.99 4.95
CA HIS A 335 -17.69 33.07 6.38
C HIS A 335 -16.19 33.05 6.66
N LEU A 336 -15.33 32.73 5.68
CA LEU A 336 -13.88 32.75 5.82
C LEU A 336 -13.22 33.68 4.79
N PRO A 337 -13.60 34.97 4.71
CA PRO A 337 -13.03 35.91 3.74
C PRO A 337 -11.52 36.16 3.94
N GLN A 338 -11.01 35.89 5.15
CA GLN A 338 -9.59 36.00 5.52
C GLN A 338 -8.72 34.81 5.07
N MET A 339 -9.32 33.73 4.56
CA MET A 339 -8.62 32.54 4.08
C MET A 339 -8.65 32.49 2.56
N THR A 340 -7.54 32.11 1.92
CA THR A 340 -7.47 31.90 0.47
C THR A 340 -7.72 30.43 0.15
N PHE A 341 -8.76 30.16 -0.65
CA PHE A 341 -9.14 28.81 -1.07
C PHE A 341 -8.49 28.47 -2.42
N HIS A 342 -7.63 27.46 -2.40
CA HIS A 342 -7.03 26.84 -3.57
C HIS A 342 -7.82 25.58 -3.92
N ILE A 343 -8.56 25.63 -5.02
CA ILE A 343 -9.41 24.52 -5.46
C ILE A 343 -8.79 23.90 -6.71
N ALA A 344 -8.29 22.67 -6.58
CA ALA A 344 -7.57 21.95 -7.63
C ALA A 344 -8.38 20.78 -8.17
N ALA A 345 -8.51 20.71 -9.50
CA ALA A 345 -9.19 19.62 -10.19
C ALA A 345 -8.29 18.97 -11.22
N VAL A 346 -8.24 17.64 -11.25
CA VAL A 346 -7.50 16.86 -12.27
C VAL A 346 -8.22 16.81 -13.61
N THR A 347 -9.49 17.19 -13.62
CA THR A 347 -10.37 17.26 -14.79
C THR A 347 -10.65 18.72 -15.18
N GLU A 348 -11.35 18.90 -16.29
CA GLU A 348 -11.99 20.18 -16.60
C GLU A 348 -12.99 20.56 -15.50
N MET A 349 -13.10 21.87 -15.23
CA MET A 349 -14.07 22.40 -14.27
C MET A 349 -15.35 22.81 -15.00
N SER A 350 -16.51 22.53 -14.40
CA SER A 350 -17.79 23.00 -14.93
C SER A 350 -17.91 24.52 -14.83
N SER A 351 -18.83 25.10 -15.61
CA SER A 351 -19.17 26.53 -15.50
C SER A 351 -19.61 26.93 -14.10
N ARG A 352 -20.27 26.03 -13.35
CA ARG A 352 -20.66 26.22 -11.95
C ARG A 352 -19.43 26.41 -11.06
N LEU A 353 -18.43 25.54 -11.16
CA LEU A 353 -17.22 25.67 -10.34
C LEU A 353 -16.38 26.90 -10.75
N LEU A 354 -16.27 27.16 -12.07
CA LEU A 354 -15.58 28.35 -12.59
C LEU A 354 -16.19 29.67 -12.12
N ALA A 355 -17.51 29.71 -11.90
CA ALA A 355 -18.20 30.91 -11.40
C ALA A 355 -17.69 31.36 -10.01
N TYR A 356 -17.15 30.45 -9.19
CA TYR A 356 -16.56 30.79 -7.89
C TYR A 356 -15.25 31.58 -8.01
N GLY A 357 -14.62 31.63 -9.19
CA GLY A 357 -13.44 32.48 -9.44
C GLY A 357 -13.72 33.98 -9.30
N ARG A 358 -14.99 34.40 -9.20
CA ARG A 358 -15.39 35.78 -8.90
C ARG A 358 -15.08 36.22 -7.46
N HIS A 359 -14.93 35.27 -6.53
CA HIS A 359 -14.63 35.59 -5.14
C HIS A 359 -13.14 35.93 -4.98
N ALA A 360 -12.83 37.05 -4.34
CA ALA A 360 -11.45 37.54 -4.21
C ALA A 360 -10.53 36.57 -3.45
N ASN A 361 -11.12 35.74 -2.60
CA ASN A 361 -10.43 34.73 -1.79
C ASN A 361 -10.39 33.33 -2.43
N VAL A 362 -10.65 33.20 -3.74
CA VAL A 362 -10.62 31.91 -4.46
C VAL A 362 -9.57 31.89 -5.57
N ARG A 363 -8.87 30.76 -5.68
CA ARG A 363 -7.94 30.43 -6.77
C ARG A 363 -8.30 29.05 -7.33
N LEU A 364 -8.63 28.99 -8.61
CA LEU A 364 -9.05 27.77 -9.30
C LEU A 364 -7.92 27.21 -10.17
N TYR A 365 -7.73 25.89 -10.11
CA TYR A 365 -6.72 25.16 -10.87
C TYR A 365 -7.37 24.02 -11.67
N PRO A 366 -7.97 24.30 -12.84
CA PRO A 366 -8.51 23.26 -13.72
C PRO A 366 -7.39 22.48 -14.40
N ILE A 367 -7.61 21.18 -14.66
CA ILE A 367 -6.63 20.28 -15.29
C ILE A 367 -5.24 20.44 -14.64
N VAL A 368 -5.21 20.37 -13.31
CA VAL A 368 -4.03 20.68 -12.53
C VAL A 368 -2.89 19.71 -12.87
N ARG A 369 -1.70 20.26 -13.11
CA ARG A 369 -0.48 19.48 -13.35
C ARG A 369 0.12 19.02 -12.02
N LYS A 370 0.85 17.91 -12.05
CA LYS A 370 1.45 17.31 -10.85
C LYS A 370 2.32 18.31 -10.08
N GLU A 371 3.12 19.10 -10.77
CA GLU A 371 4.04 20.07 -10.17
C GLU A 371 3.26 21.13 -9.38
N VAL A 372 2.14 21.62 -9.93
CA VAL A 372 1.26 22.59 -9.26
C VAL A 372 0.57 21.95 -8.06
N VAL A 373 0.15 20.68 -8.16
CA VAL A 373 -0.39 19.95 -7.00
C VAL A 373 0.65 19.89 -5.87
N ASP A 374 1.89 19.53 -6.19
CA ASP A 374 2.98 19.43 -5.23
C ASP A 374 3.24 20.78 -4.55
N GLU A 375 3.29 21.87 -5.32
CA GLU A 375 3.38 23.25 -4.81
C GLU A 375 2.21 23.61 -3.88
N LEU A 376 0.98 23.21 -4.21
CA LEU A 376 -0.20 23.50 -3.40
C LEU A 376 -0.16 22.79 -2.05
N PHE A 377 0.33 21.54 -1.99
CA PHE A 377 0.53 20.82 -0.73
C PHE A 377 1.63 21.43 0.12
N GLU A 378 2.68 21.99 -0.49
CA GLU A 378 3.71 22.75 0.22
C GLU A 378 3.19 24.11 0.72
N LYS A 379 2.36 24.79 -0.07
CA LYS A 379 1.85 26.14 0.20
C LYS A 379 0.75 26.18 1.24
N CYS A 380 -0.25 25.30 1.15
CA CYS A 380 -1.45 25.41 1.98
C CYS A 380 -1.23 24.80 3.35
N ASP A 381 -1.74 25.38 4.43
CA ASP A 381 -1.58 24.83 5.79
C ASP A 381 -2.87 24.21 6.34
N TYR A 382 -3.98 24.36 5.61
CA TYR A 382 -5.25 23.70 5.85
C TYR A 382 -5.63 22.85 4.64
N TYR A 383 -6.24 21.69 4.89
CA TYR A 383 -6.89 20.89 3.86
C TYR A 383 -8.34 20.68 4.25
N PHE A 384 -9.28 21.04 3.36
CA PHE A 384 -10.70 20.87 3.61
C PHE A 384 -11.21 19.65 2.83
N ASP A 385 -11.58 18.62 3.58
CA ASP A 385 -12.10 17.36 3.02
C ASP A 385 -13.63 17.42 2.89
N VAL A 386 -14.06 18.17 1.88
CA VAL A 386 -15.46 18.58 1.65
C VAL A 386 -15.94 18.31 0.22
N ASN A 387 -15.16 17.59 -0.59
CA ASN A 387 -15.57 17.24 -1.95
C ASN A 387 -16.43 15.97 -1.96
N HIS A 388 -17.41 15.91 -2.86
CA HIS A 388 -18.12 14.67 -3.16
C HIS A 388 -17.37 13.83 -4.19
N GLY A 389 -17.67 12.53 -4.22
CA GLY A 389 -17.08 11.57 -5.14
C GLY A 389 -15.94 10.77 -4.49
N GLY A 390 -15.13 10.12 -5.32
CA GLY A 390 -13.94 9.42 -4.84
C GLY A 390 -12.77 10.38 -4.61
N GLU A 391 -11.95 10.09 -3.58
CA GLU A 391 -10.70 10.80 -3.33
C GLU A 391 -9.78 10.73 -4.56
N ILE A 392 -9.17 11.85 -4.91
CA ILE A 392 -8.14 11.92 -5.94
C ILE A 392 -6.78 12.25 -5.35
N LEU A 393 -5.71 11.89 -6.06
CA LEU A 393 -4.33 12.24 -5.71
C LEU A 393 -3.87 11.70 -4.34
N SER A 394 -4.63 10.80 -3.71
CA SER A 394 -4.46 10.45 -2.29
C SER A 394 -4.39 11.69 -1.39
N SER A 395 -5.23 12.69 -1.70
CA SER A 395 -5.10 14.04 -1.19
C SER A 395 -5.15 14.15 0.33
N VAL A 396 -5.96 13.34 1.01
CA VAL A 396 -6.06 13.37 2.49
C VAL A 396 -4.77 12.84 3.12
N LYS A 397 -4.22 11.73 2.60
CA LYS A 397 -2.92 11.22 3.08
C LYS A 397 -1.80 12.20 2.79
N ARG A 398 -1.77 12.81 1.60
CA ARG A 398 -0.78 13.83 1.24
C ARG A 398 -0.86 15.07 2.12
N ALA A 399 -2.08 15.51 2.45
CA ALA A 399 -2.32 16.61 3.38
C ALA A 399 -1.75 16.30 4.76
N PHE A 400 -2.04 15.10 5.26
CA PHE A 400 -1.51 14.61 6.53
C PHE A 400 0.03 14.61 6.54
N LEU A 401 0.67 14.04 5.51
CA LEU A 401 2.14 14.00 5.41
C LEU A 401 2.76 15.40 5.24
N ASN A 402 2.03 16.36 4.67
CA ASN A 402 2.45 17.77 4.61
C ASN A 402 2.14 18.56 5.89
N ASN A 403 1.71 17.89 6.97
CA ASN A 403 1.28 18.51 8.22
C ASN A 403 0.17 19.57 8.02
N GLN A 404 -0.66 19.45 7.00
CA GLN A 404 -1.85 20.29 6.86
C GLN A 404 -2.87 19.91 7.93
N LEU A 405 -3.53 20.90 8.53
CA LEU A 405 -4.66 20.64 9.41
C LEU A 405 -5.87 20.26 8.55
N ILE A 406 -6.30 19.01 8.66
CA ILE A 406 -7.42 18.46 7.90
C ILE A 406 -8.69 18.74 8.71
N LEU A 407 -9.59 19.52 8.11
CA LEU A 407 -10.95 19.73 8.59
C LEU A 407 -11.90 19.15 7.53
N GLY A 408 -12.98 18.48 7.94
CA GLY A 408 -13.87 17.85 6.95
C GLY A 408 -15.31 17.75 7.42
N LEU A 409 -16.19 17.46 6.46
CA LEU A 409 -17.61 17.23 6.73
C LEU A 409 -17.90 15.73 6.77
N GLU A 410 -18.72 15.29 7.72
CA GLU A 410 -19.02 13.86 7.93
C GLU A 410 -19.62 13.17 6.70
N GLY A 411 -20.37 13.92 5.89
CA GLY A 411 -21.00 13.44 4.65
C GLY A 411 -20.02 13.24 3.48
N THR A 412 -18.82 13.81 3.54
CA THR A 412 -17.83 13.80 2.44
C THR A 412 -16.47 13.26 2.87
N LEU A 413 -16.26 12.98 4.17
CA LEU A 413 -14.97 12.65 4.72
C LEU A 413 -14.36 11.38 4.11
N HIS A 414 -13.21 11.54 3.48
CA HIS A 414 -12.35 10.47 3.01
C HIS A 414 -11.35 10.06 4.10
N ARG A 415 -10.80 8.83 3.98
CA ARG A 415 -9.72 8.29 4.82
C ARG A 415 -9.71 8.74 6.29
N ARG A 416 -10.77 8.40 7.03
CA ARG A 416 -10.99 8.81 8.43
C ARG A 416 -9.81 8.58 9.40
N ARG A 417 -8.87 7.68 9.06
CA ARG A 417 -7.62 7.46 9.81
C ARG A 417 -6.82 8.75 10.02
N TYR A 418 -6.81 9.66 9.04
CA TYR A 418 -5.95 10.84 9.06
C TYR A 418 -6.63 12.09 9.62
N THR A 419 -7.89 11.99 10.06
CA THR A 419 -8.67 13.13 10.57
C THR A 419 -9.18 12.83 11.96
N SER A 420 -8.88 13.71 12.92
CA SER A 420 -9.42 13.60 14.28
C SER A 420 -10.94 13.82 14.27
N LYS A 421 -11.67 13.11 15.14
CA LYS A 421 -13.12 13.36 15.35
C LYS A 421 -13.41 14.82 15.74
N MET A 422 -12.46 15.49 16.42
CA MET A 422 -12.59 16.92 16.76
C MET A 422 -12.52 17.87 15.55
N ASN A 423 -12.07 17.36 14.41
CA ASN A 423 -11.91 18.11 13.16
C ASN A 423 -13.00 17.76 12.14
N CYS A 424 -13.96 16.91 12.51
CA CYS A 424 -15.07 16.48 11.68
C CYS A 424 -16.36 17.18 12.11
N PHE A 425 -17.13 17.67 11.14
CA PHE A 425 -18.35 18.41 11.41
C PHE A 425 -19.51 17.90 10.55
N SER A 426 -20.73 18.00 11.06
CA SER A 426 -21.93 17.70 10.27
C SER A 426 -22.26 18.82 9.26
N ASP A 427 -21.74 20.03 9.48
CA ASP A 427 -22.07 21.24 8.74
C ASP A 427 -20.87 22.21 8.61
N ALA A 428 -20.91 23.07 7.61
CA ALA A 428 -19.88 24.06 7.32
C ALA A 428 -19.78 25.17 8.38
N LEU A 429 -20.88 25.63 8.98
CA LEU A 429 -20.83 26.76 9.92
C LEU A 429 -20.01 26.47 11.20
N PRO A 430 -20.18 25.32 11.89
CA PRO A 430 -19.29 24.93 12.99
C PRO A 430 -17.82 24.85 12.59
N LEU A 431 -17.53 24.33 11.38
CA LEU A 431 -16.18 24.24 10.84
C LEU A 431 -15.59 25.64 10.63
N CYS A 432 -16.34 26.57 10.01
CA CYS A 432 -15.92 27.96 9.83
C CYS A 432 -15.57 28.61 11.18
N ARG A 433 -16.45 28.49 12.18
CA ARG A 433 -16.21 29.06 13.52
C ARG A 433 -14.94 28.51 14.16
N LEU A 434 -14.65 27.21 13.97
CA LEU A 434 -13.40 26.64 14.45
C LEU A 434 -12.21 27.20 13.65
N ALA A 435 -12.28 27.23 12.32
CA ALA A 435 -11.21 27.74 11.45
C ALA A 435 -10.83 29.20 11.77
N GLU A 436 -11.81 30.06 12.07
CA GLU A 436 -11.59 31.43 12.54
C GLU A 436 -10.82 31.46 13.87
N ARG A 437 -11.24 30.65 14.84
CA ARG A 437 -10.58 30.56 16.15
C ARG A 437 -9.15 30.04 16.02
N LEU A 438 -8.94 28.99 15.21
CA LEU A 438 -7.63 28.42 14.92
C LEU A 438 -6.68 29.42 14.27
N ALA A 439 -7.21 30.33 13.44
CA ALA A 439 -6.41 31.37 12.79
C ALA A 439 -5.94 32.49 13.75
N ALA A 440 -6.51 32.56 14.96
CA ALA A 440 -6.16 33.51 16.02
C ALA A 440 -5.44 32.86 17.22
N ASP A 441 -5.70 31.57 17.48
CA ASP A 441 -5.19 30.83 18.64
C ASP A 441 -4.19 29.74 18.24
N THR A 442 -2.92 30.01 18.55
CA THR A 442 -1.81 29.09 18.28
C THR A 442 -1.93 27.79 19.07
N ALA A 443 -2.31 27.86 20.34
CA ALA A 443 -2.37 26.68 21.21
C ALA A 443 -3.51 25.76 20.77
N LEU A 444 -4.67 26.34 20.41
CA LEU A 444 -5.78 25.60 19.84
C LEU A 444 -5.40 24.94 18.51
N PHE A 445 -4.64 25.64 17.64
CA PHE A 445 -4.15 25.06 16.40
C PHE A 445 -3.28 23.82 16.63
N GLU A 446 -2.28 23.93 17.50
CA GLU A 446 -1.40 22.81 17.83
C GLU A 446 -2.16 21.66 18.49
N GLN A 447 -3.17 21.95 19.33
CA GLN A 447 -4.03 20.92 19.92
C GLN A 447 -4.76 20.12 18.83
N HIS A 448 -5.38 20.79 17.86
CA HIS A 448 -6.11 20.11 16.79
C HIS A 448 -5.20 19.35 15.81
N LEU A 449 -4.01 19.88 15.54
CA LEU A 449 -3.01 19.21 14.71
C LEU A 449 -2.43 17.97 15.42
N ASN A 450 -2.16 18.04 16.73
CA ASN A 450 -1.69 16.89 17.50
C ASN A 450 -2.78 15.83 17.66
N ALA A 451 -4.04 16.22 17.92
CA ALA A 451 -5.16 15.29 17.96
C ALA A 451 -5.33 14.54 16.63
N GLN A 452 -5.05 15.19 15.49
CA GLN A 452 -5.03 14.54 14.18
C GLN A 452 -3.93 13.47 14.07
N ARG A 453 -2.71 13.78 14.52
CA ARG A 453 -1.59 12.82 14.56
C ARG A 453 -1.88 11.63 15.48
N GLU A 454 -2.49 11.88 16.63
CA GLU A 454 -2.91 10.83 17.58
C GLU A 454 -4.03 9.94 17.02
N ALA A 455 -4.99 10.52 16.30
CA ALA A 455 -6.04 9.78 15.61
C ALA A 455 -5.47 8.83 14.54
N ALA A 456 -4.42 9.26 13.84
CA ALA A 456 -3.67 8.44 12.89
C ALA A 456 -2.71 7.44 13.54
N MET A 457 -2.65 7.39 14.88
CA MET A 457 -1.68 6.62 15.66
C MET A 457 -0.25 6.91 15.16
N SER A 458 0.16 8.18 15.17
CA SER A 458 1.54 8.55 14.87
C SER A 458 2.47 8.10 16.00
N GLU A 459 3.59 7.49 15.63
CA GLU A 459 4.64 7.04 16.53
C GLU A 459 5.99 7.66 16.19
N SER A 460 6.89 7.64 17.18
CA SER A 460 8.28 8.05 16.96
C SER A 460 9.15 6.89 16.47
N ALA A 461 10.16 7.19 15.66
CA ALA A 461 11.18 6.22 15.26
C ALA A 461 11.93 5.62 16.47
N GLY A 462 12.04 6.36 17.59
CA GLY A 462 12.68 5.88 18.82
C GLY A 462 11.94 4.69 19.46
N VAL A 463 10.61 4.72 19.44
CA VAL A 463 9.77 3.64 19.97
C VAL A 463 9.95 2.34 19.16
N TYR A 464 10.09 2.45 17.83
CA TYR A 464 10.44 1.31 16.98
C TYR A 464 11.86 0.78 17.23
N ARG A 465 12.85 1.66 17.44
CA ARG A 465 14.22 1.22 17.77
C ARG A 465 14.28 0.38 19.06
N GLN A 466 13.52 0.76 20.08
CA GLN A 466 13.40 -0.02 21.31
C GLN A 466 12.75 -1.40 21.07
N LEU A 467 11.85 -1.50 20.10
CA LEU A 467 11.25 -2.78 19.71
C LEU A 467 12.30 -3.72 19.11
N PHE A 468 13.24 -3.22 18.29
CA PHE A 468 14.28 -4.03 17.65
C PHE A 468 15.32 -4.52 18.66
N SER A 469 15.73 -3.69 19.63
CA SER A 469 16.72 -4.05 20.65
C SER A 469 16.21 -5.04 21.71
N GLY A 470 14.96 -5.50 21.61
CA GLY A 470 14.33 -6.38 22.59
C GLY A 470 14.11 -5.69 23.94
N GLY A 471 13.95 -4.36 23.95
CA GLY A 471 13.76 -3.59 25.18
C GLY A 471 15.03 -3.26 25.96
N ARG A 472 16.23 -3.59 25.45
CA ARG A 472 17.48 -3.06 26.02
C ARG A 472 17.58 -1.57 25.68
N ARG A 473 17.69 -0.71 26.71
CA ARG A 473 17.95 0.72 26.53
C ARG A 473 19.23 0.91 25.72
N LEU A 474 19.19 1.82 24.75
CA LEU A 474 20.32 2.18 23.89
C LEU A 474 21.42 2.99 24.60
N ASP A 475 21.32 3.20 25.92
CA ASP A 475 22.26 4.01 26.70
C ASP A 475 23.53 3.25 27.13
N ASP A 476 23.68 1.96 26.77
CA ASP A 476 24.84 1.13 27.16
C ASP A 476 25.80 0.83 26.00
N THR A 477 25.96 1.74 25.01
CA THR A 477 27.08 1.63 24.07
C THR A 477 27.51 2.98 23.48
N ILE A 478 28.50 3.56 24.18
CA ILE A 478 29.43 4.66 23.84
C ILE A 478 28.88 6.09 23.98
#